data_AF-N1UEZ6-F1
#
_entry.id   AF-N1UEZ6-F1
#
_cell.length_a   1.000
_cell.length_b   1.000
_cell.length_c   1.000
_cell.angle_alpha   90.00
_cell.angle_beta   90.00
_cell.angle_gamma   90.00
#
_symmetry.space_group_name_H-M   'P 1'
#
loop_
_entity.id
_entity.type
_entity.pdbx_description
1 polymer ?
#
loop_
_entity_poly.entity_id
_entity_poly.type
_entity_poly.pdbx_seq_one_letter_code
_entity_poly.pdbx_strand_id
1 'polypeptide(L)'
;MFSWDDVPFREGIWLILLGFVKKAVIADRISVVSDFAYQFPESVSTFFAWLGVISYSIQIYCDFSGYTDIAIGSALLLGVRLPENFKLPYTATSFSDFWGRWHISLSSWLREYLYIPLGGNRIADFTTYRNLLITMLLGGLWHGASWNFVIWGFLHGILLALERWFRNSVSLPWREDSIFSRGMKFLYQIFV
;
A
#
# COMPACT_ATOMS: atom_id res chain seq x y z
N MET A 1 -18.46 32.15 -1.31
CA MET A 1 -19.73 31.60 -1.82
C MET A 1 -19.36 30.36 -2.60
N PHE A 2 -19.84 29.19 -2.19
CA PHE A 2 -19.63 27.94 -2.94
C PHE A 2 -20.39 28.06 -4.27
N SER A 3 -19.68 28.01 -5.41
CA SER A 3 -20.30 27.98 -6.73
C SER A 3 -20.31 26.56 -7.24
N TRP A 4 -21.49 26.07 -7.65
CA TRP A 4 -21.63 24.76 -8.29
C TRP A 4 -20.95 24.71 -9.66
N ASP A 5 -20.64 25.87 -10.26
CA ASP A 5 -19.96 25.98 -11.55
C ASP A 5 -18.51 25.48 -11.51
N ASP A 6 -17.89 25.43 -10.31
CA ASP A 6 -16.50 24.98 -10.11
C ASP A 6 -16.38 23.49 -9.76
N VAL A 7 -17.50 22.75 -9.75
CA VAL A 7 -17.52 21.33 -9.42
C VAL A 7 -17.00 20.50 -10.61
N PRO A 8 -15.93 19.70 -10.43
CA PRO A 8 -15.35 18.90 -11.51
C PRO A 8 -16.20 17.65 -11.78
N PHE A 9 -17.35 17.86 -12.43
CA PHE A 9 -18.38 16.83 -12.65
C PHE A 9 -17.88 15.66 -13.50
N ARG A 10 -17.12 15.96 -14.55
CA ARG A 10 -16.54 14.96 -15.46
C ARG A 10 -15.56 14.05 -14.72
N GLU A 11 -14.67 14.63 -13.93
CA GLU A 11 -13.68 13.91 -13.13
C GLU A 11 -14.37 13.05 -12.07
N GLY A 12 -15.39 13.59 -11.39
CA GLY A 12 -16.17 12.86 -10.39
C GLY A 12 -16.82 11.60 -10.96
N ILE A 13 -17.54 11.72 -12.07
CA ILE A 13 -18.16 10.58 -12.75
C ILE A 13 -17.11 9.58 -13.25
N TRP A 14 -16.01 10.09 -13.84
CA TRP A 14 -14.95 9.23 -14.35
C TRP A 14 -14.35 8.35 -13.25
N LEU A 15 -14.06 8.93 -12.08
CA LEU A 15 -13.55 8.18 -10.93
C LEU A 15 -14.54 7.15 -10.41
N ILE A 16 -15.84 7.48 -10.35
CA ILE A 16 -16.88 6.52 -9.95
C ILE A 16 -16.94 5.33 -10.92
N LEU A 17 -16.96 5.59 -12.23
CA LEU A 17 -17.01 4.53 -13.25
C LEU A 17 -15.74 3.68 -13.23
N LEU A 18 -14.57 4.30 -13.15
CA LEU A 18 -13.29 3.60 -13.06
C LEU A 18 -13.23 2.73 -11.80
N GLY A 19 -13.65 3.28 -10.65
CA GLY A 19 -13.66 2.55 -9.39
C GLY A 19 -14.65 1.39 -9.40
N PHE A 20 -15.81 1.55 -10.05
CA PHE A 20 -16.77 0.47 -10.25
C PHE A 20 -16.17 -0.67 -11.09
N VAL A 21 -15.47 -0.36 -12.19
CA VAL A 21 -14.79 -1.39 -13.00
C VAL A 21 -13.72 -2.11 -12.18
N LYS A 22 -12.86 -1.38 -11.45
CA LYS A 22 -11.83 -1.99 -10.59
C LYS A 22 -12.44 -2.95 -9.58
N LYS A 23 -13.49 -2.53 -8.88
CA LYS A 23 -14.13 -3.33 -7.83
C LYS A 23 -14.97 -4.49 -8.41
N ALA A 24 -16.04 -4.15 -9.13
CA ALA A 24 -17.07 -5.13 -9.52
C ALA A 24 -16.65 -6.03 -10.69
N VAL A 25 -15.70 -5.59 -11.53
CA VAL A 25 -15.28 -6.36 -12.71
C VAL A 25 -13.94 -7.05 -12.48
N ILE A 26 -12.95 -6.34 -11.90
CA ILE A 26 -11.61 -6.92 -11.73
C ILE A 26 -11.50 -7.66 -10.40
N ALA A 27 -11.74 -6.97 -9.27
CA ALA A 27 -11.53 -7.55 -7.95
C ALA A 27 -12.43 -8.76 -7.68
N ASP A 28 -13.73 -8.65 -7.96
CA ASP A 28 -14.70 -9.73 -7.73
C ASP A 28 -14.47 -10.96 -8.63
N ARG A 29 -13.85 -10.78 -9.81
CA ARG A 29 -13.56 -11.89 -10.72
C ARG A 29 -12.27 -12.59 -10.36
N ILE A 30 -11.24 -11.85 -9.99
CA ILE A 30 -9.96 -12.43 -9.61
C ILE A 30 -10.00 -13.05 -8.21
N SER A 31 -10.93 -12.62 -7.35
CA SER A 31 -11.11 -13.20 -6.01
C SER A 31 -11.42 -14.69 -6.05
N VAL A 32 -12.11 -15.18 -7.09
CA VAL A 32 -12.45 -16.59 -7.23
C VAL A 32 -11.19 -17.48 -7.16
N VAL A 33 -10.06 -17.00 -7.67
CA VAL A 33 -8.79 -17.74 -7.66
C VAL A 33 -8.15 -17.73 -6.28
N SER A 34 -8.05 -16.57 -5.63
CA SER A 34 -7.49 -16.44 -4.28
C SER A 34 -8.34 -17.14 -3.23
N ASP A 35 -9.67 -16.99 -3.30
CA ASP A 35 -10.62 -17.62 -2.40
C ASP A 35 -10.50 -19.14 -2.46
N PHE A 36 -10.41 -19.72 -3.67
CA PHE A 36 -10.22 -21.17 -3.82
C PHE A 36 -8.90 -21.65 -3.23
N ALA A 37 -7.80 -20.93 -3.49
CA ALA A 37 -6.48 -21.27 -2.97
C ALA A 37 -6.41 -21.22 -1.43
N TYR A 38 -7.11 -20.27 -0.81
CA TYR A 38 -7.10 -20.11 0.65
C TYR A 38 -8.13 -20.99 1.37
N GLN A 39 -9.24 -21.34 0.73
CA GLN A 39 -10.24 -22.26 1.30
C GLN A 39 -9.80 -23.72 1.24
N PHE A 40 -9.09 -24.12 0.18
CA PHE A 40 -8.68 -25.51 -0.04
C PHE A 40 -7.16 -25.65 -0.24
N PRO A 41 -6.34 -25.22 0.74
CA PRO A 41 -4.88 -25.17 0.58
C PRO A 41 -4.25 -26.56 0.36
N GLU A 42 -4.85 -27.62 0.91
CA GLU A 42 -4.38 -29.00 0.72
C GLU A 42 -4.74 -29.58 -0.66
N SER A 43 -5.69 -28.95 -1.37
CA SER A 43 -6.20 -29.42 -2.66
C SER A 43 -5.60 -28.69 -3.86
N VAL A 44 -4.69 -27.74 -3.62
CA VAL A 44 -4.05 -26.94 -4.67
C VAL A 44 -2.57 -27.31 -4.83
N SER A 45 -2.08 -27.29 -6.06
CA SER A 45 -0.65 -27.44 -6.31
C SER A 45 0.13 -26.21 -5.81
N THR A 46 1.43 -26.37 -5.57
CA THR A 46 2.31 -25.24 -5.20
C THR A 46 2.24 -24.10 -6.21
N PHE A 47 2.15 -24.42 -7.50
CA PHE A 47 1.99 -23.41 -8.56
C PHE A 47 0.67 -22.64 -8.40
N PHE A 48 -0.44 -23.34 -8.16
CA PHE A 48 -1.73 -22.69 -7.96
C PHE A 48 -1.78 -21.88 -6.66
N ALA A 49 -1.10 -22.31 -5.60
CA ALA A 49 -0.96 -21.53 -4.37
C ALA A 49 -0.29 -20.17 -4.63
N TRP A 50 0.78 -20.13 -5.42
CA TRP A 50 1.39 -18.85 -5.84
C TRP A 50 0.46 -17.99 -6.69
N LEU A 51 -0.31 -18.61 -7.59
CA LEU A 51 -1.33 -17.89 -8.36
C LEU A 51 -2.40 -17.28 -7.45
N GLY A 52 -2.80 -17.99 -6.38
CA GLY A 52 -3.70 -17.48 -5.34
C GLY A 52 -3.15 -16.24 -4.65
N VAL A 53 -1.86 -16.24 -4.26
CA VAL A 53 -1.20 -15.08 -3.64
C VAL A 53 -1.15 -13.87 -4.57
N ILE A 54 -0.78 -14.07 -5.84
CA ILE A 54 -0.75 -12.98 -6.83
C ILE A 54 -2.17 -12.45 -7.10
N SER A 55 -3.14 -13.35 -7.22
CA SER A 55 -4.56 -13.00 -7.41
C SER A 55 -5.10 -12.18 -6.26
N TYR A 56 -4.77 -12.56 -5.01
CA TYR A 56 -5.15 -11.84 -3.81
C TYR A 56 -4.53 -10.43 -3.75
N SER A 57 -3.28 -10.29 -4.18
CA SER A 57 -2.61 -8.98 -4.24
C SER A 57 -3.34 -8.02 -5.18
N ILE A 58 -3.69 -8.50 -6.39
CA ILE A 58 -4.48 -7.73 -7.36
C ILE A 58 -5.88 -7.45 -6.82
N GLN A 59 -6.53 -8.45 -6.21
CA GLN A 59 -7.87 -8.32 -5.61
C GLN A 59 -7.90 -7.18 -4.59
N ILE A 60 -7.02 -7.20 -3.58
CA ILE A 60 -7.01 -6.19 -2.53
C ILE A 60 -6.80 -4.80 -3.14
N TYR A 61 -5.82 -4.66 -4.03
CA TYR A 61 -5.54 -3.38 -4.67
C TYR A 61 -6.74 -2.85 -5.45
N CYS A 62 -7.34 -3.67 -6.31
CA CYS A 62 -8.47 -3.26 -7.13
C CYS A 62 -9.73 -2.97 -6.29
N ASP A 63 -9.97 -3.73 -5.22
CA ASP A 63 -11.10 -3.52 -4.33
C ASP A 63 -10.95 -2.21 -3.55
N PHE A 64 -9.79 -1.98 -2.90
CA PHE A 64 -9.55 -0.76 -2.13
C PHE A 64 -9.38 0.48 -3.00
N SER A 65 -8.61 0.39 -4.10
CA SER A 65 -8.48 1.50 -5.04
C SER A 65 -9.82 1.81 -5.68
N GLY A 66 -10.61 0.79 -6.04
CA GLY A 66 -11.94 0.99 -6.62
C GLY A 66 -12.90 1.68 -5.65
N TYR A 67 -12.95 1.23 -4.41
CA TYR A 67 -13.76 1.85 -3.35
C TYR A 67 -13.36 3.31 -3.11
N THR A 68 -12.06 3.59 -3.03
CA THR A 68 -11.56 4.95 -2.78
C THR A 68 -11.76 5.88 -3.98
N ASP A 69 -11.64 5.39 -5.22
CA ASP A 69 -11.97 6.18 -6.42
C ASP A 69 -13.46 6.56 -6.43
N ILE A 70 -14.37 5.62 -6.09
CA ILE A 70 -15.80 5.91 -5.96
C ILE A 70 -16.04 6.97 -4.88
N ALA A 71 -15.37 6.85 -3.72
CA ALA A 71 -15.51 7.82 -2.64
C ALA A 71 -14.98 9.21 -3.02
N ILE A 72 -13.81 9.30 -3.66
CA ILE A 72 -13.22 10.56 -4.15
C ILE A 72 -14.14 11.17 -5.21
N GLY A 73 -14.59 10.37 -6.18
CA GLY A 73 -15.49 10.84 -7.23
C GLY A 73 -16.81 11.37 -6.67
N SER A 74 -17.39 10.66 -5.71
CA SER A 74 -18.63 11.09 -5.03
C SER A 74 -18.42 12.37 -4.22
N ALA A 75 -17.31 12.49 -3.50
CA ALA A 75 -16.97 13.70 -2.76
C ALA A 75 -16.78 14.90 -3.70
N LEU A 76 -16.12 14.70 -4.86
CA LEU A 76 -15.95 15.75 -5.86
C LEU A 76 -17.29 16.27 -6.37
N LEU A 77 -18.27 15.39 -6.63
CA LEU A 77 -19.63 15.78 -7.03
C LEU A 77 -20.37 16.58 -5.94
N LEU A 78 -19.99 16.40 -4.67
CA LEU A 78 -20.49 17.17 -3.53
C LEU A 78 -19.66 18.44 -3.26
N GLY A 79 -18.68 18.75 -4.11
CA GLY A 79 -17.80 19.92 -3.95
C GLY A 79 -16.67 19.75 -2.92
N VAL A 80 -16.42 18.52 -2.45
CA VAL A 80 -15.37 18.20 -1.47
C VAL A 80 -14.22 17.49 -2.16
N ARG A 81 -12.99 17.99 -1.99
CA ARG A 81 -11.77 17.36 -2.51
C ARG A 81 -11.14 16.47 -1.45
N LEU A 82 -11.25 15.16 -1.63
CA LEU A 82 -10.54 14.17 -0.82
C LEU A 82 -9.15 13.89 -1.39
N PRO A 83 -8.16 13.54 -0.55
CA PRO A 83 -6.84 13.15 -1.02
C PRO A 83 -6.89 11.80 -1.77
N GLU A 84 -6.02 11.63 -2.76
CA GLU A 84 -5.79 10.35 -3.41
C GLU A 84 -5.25 9.33 -2.42
N ASN A 85 -5.75 8.09 -2.49
CA ASN A 85 -5.31 7.02 -1.58
C ASN A 85 -4.33 6.04 -2.22
N PHE A 86 -4.26 5.96 -3.55
CA PHE A 86 -3.39 5.03 -4.27
C PHE A 86 -2.71 5.69 -5.47
N LYS A 87 -1.40 5.47 -5.62
CA LYS A 87 -0.59 6.04 -6.71
C LYS A 87 0.37 5.03 -7.33
N LEU A 88 -0.18 4.12 -8.14
CA LEU A 88 0.56 3.05 -8.82
C LEU A 88 1.54 2.31 -7.88
N PRO A 89 1.04 1.75 -6.75
CA PRO A 89 1.90 1.26 -5.68
C PRO A 89 2.86 0.14 -6.11
N TYR A 90 2.46 -0.74 -7.04
CA TYR A 90 3.33 -1.80 -7.58
C TYR A 90 4.45 -1.30 -8.50
N THR A 91 4.49 0.00 -8.80
CA THR A 91 5.63 0.64 -9.48
C THR A 91 6.66 1.22 -8.50
N ALA A 92 6.45 1.03 -7.20
CA ALA A 92 7.36 1.50 -6.16
C ALA A 92 8.75 0.91 -6.32
N THR A 93 9.75 1.73 -6.02
CA THR A 93 11.17 1.36 -6.14
C THR A 93 11.82 1.01 -4.80
N SER A 94 11.09 1.20 -3.68
CA SER A 94 11.49 0.81 -2.34
C SER A 94 10.27 0.65 -1.41
N PHE A 95 10.46 0.08 -0.21
CA PHE A 95 9.36 -0.05 0.75
C PHE A 95 8.82 1.29 1.22
N SER A 96 9.70 2.26 1.45
CA SER A 96 9.33 3.63 1.82
C SER A 96 8.54 4.31 0.69
N ASP A 97 8.92 4.08 -0.58
CA ASP A 97 8.19 4.57 -1.76
C ASP A 97 6.81 3.89 -1.89
N PHE A 98 6.72 2.58 -1.60
CA PHE A 98 5.45 1.85 -1.58
C PHE A 98 4.49 2.44 -0.56
N TRP A 99 4.93 2.69 0.67
CA TRP A 99 4.12 3.33 1.72
C TRP A 99 3.77 4.79 1.42
N GLY A 100 4.45 5.43 0.47
CA GLY A 100 4.08 6.73 -0.09
C GLY A 100 3.03 6.66 -1.20
N ARG A 101 2.66 5.46 -1.65
CA ARG A 101 1.78 5.20 -2.79
C ARG A 101 0.60 4.28 -2.47
N TRP A 102 0.69 3.51 -1.40
CA TRP A 102 -0.33 2.57 -0.94
C TRP A 102 -1.05 3.15 0.27
N HIS A 103 -2.38 3.21 0.22
CA HIS A 103 -3.23 3.71 1.31
C HIS A 103 -2.73 5.02 1.93
N ILE A 104 -2.43 6.00 1.08
CA ILE A 104 -1.71 7.25 1.39
C ILE A 104 -2.32 7.99 2.59
N SER A 105 -3.65 7.99 2.74
CA SER A 105 -4.31 8.67 3.87
C SER A 105 -3.95 8.04 5.22
N LEU A 106 -3.97 6.71 5.32
CA LEU A 106 -3.58 5.95 6.51
C LEU A 106 -2.08 6.07 6.75
N SER A 107 -1.26 5.92 5.71
CA SER A 107 0.20 6.01 5.82
C SER A 107 0.64 7.40 6.30
N SER A 108 -0.01 8.45 5.80
CA SER A 108 0.22 9.82 6.26
C SER A 108 -0.24 10.01 7.71
N TRP A 109 -1.40 9.46 8.09
CA TRP A 109 -1.90 9.51 9.46
C TRP A 109 -0.94 8.82 10.45
N LEU A 110 -0.50 7.59 10.14
CA LEU A 110 0.50 6.88 10.95
C LEU A 110 1.81 7.67 11.04
N ARG A 111 2.25 8.29 9.95
CA ARG A 111 3.46 9.11 9.97
C ARG A 111 3.31 10.33 10.89
N GLU A 112 2.20 11.05 10.77
CA GLU A 112 1.99 12.36 11.40
C GLU A 112 1.54 12.26 12.86
N TYR A 113 0.73 11.26 13.19
CA TYR A 113 0.14 11.10 14.52
C TYR A 113 0.80 10.03 15.38
N LEU A 114 1.67 9.20 14.81
CA LEU A 114 2.37 8.16 15.56
C LEU A 114 3.89 8.27 15.39
N TYR A 115 4.42 8.17 14.18
CA TYR A 115 5.85 8.12 13.95
C TYR A 115 6.60 9.42 14.31
N ILE A 116 6.10 10.58 13.85
CA ILE A 116 6.71 11.89 14.15
C ILE A 116 6.65 12.21 15.66
N PRO A 117 5.51 12.04 16.36
CA PRO A 117 5.44 12.22 17.81
C PRO A 117 6.38 11.32 18.61
N LEU A 118 6.70 10.11 18.13
CA LEU A 118 7.68 9.22 18.76
C LEU A 118 9.15 9.69 18.59
N GLY A 119 9.37 10.80 17.87
CA GLY A 119 10.69 11.39 17.60
C GLY A 119 11.14 11.27 16.14
N GLY A 120 10.39 10.53 15.31
CA GLY A 120 10.68 10.32 13.90
C GLY A 120 12.14 9.96 13.64
N ASN A 121 12.78 10.72 12.75
CA ASN A 121 14.19 10.58 12.37
C ASN A 121 15.16 11.51 13.14
N ARG A 122 14.69 12.24 14.18
CA ARG A 122 15.39 13.41 14.72
C ARG A 122 16.27 13.15 15.95
N ILE A 123 16.16 11.97 16.56
CA ILE A 123 16.81 11.68 17.86
C ILE A 123 18.10 10.88 17.67
N ALA A 124 17.99 9.56 17.54
CA ALA A 124 19.10 8.64 17.35
C ALA A 124 18.69 7.53 16.38
N ASP A 125 19.66 6.91 15.72
CA ASP A 125 19.40 5.85 14.74
C ASP A 125 18.64 4.68 15.36
N PHE A 126 19.06 4.21 16.55
CA PHE A 126 18.35 3.15 17.26
C PHE A 126 16.89 3.51 17.57
N THR A 127 16.62 4.74 18.00
CA THR A 127 15.27 5.24 18.27
C THR A 127 14.43 5.23 17.00
N THR A 128 15.03 5.54 15.85
CA THR A 128 14.35 5.53 14.56
C THR A 128 13.88 4.13 14.18
N TYR A 129 14.74 3.11 14.30
CA TYR A 129 14.37 1.72 14.01
C TYR A 129 13.26 1.22 14.93
N ARG A 130 13.34 1.54 16.23
CA ARG A 130 12.29 1.25 17.19
C ARG A 130 10.96 1.92 16.82
N ASN A 131 11.01 3.19 16.43
CA ASN A 131 9.82 3.95 16.05
C ASN A 131 9.17 3.41 14.77
N LEU A 132 9.96 2.96 13.80
CA LEU A 132 9.45 2.27 12.61
C LEU A 132 8.71 0.98 13.01
N LEU A 133 9.33 0.12 13.82
CA LEU A 133 8.69 -1.12 14.29
C LEU A 133 7.39 -0.85 15.05
N ILE A 134 7.39 0.10 15.99
CA ILE A 134 6.19 0.47 16.75
C ILE A 134 5.09 0.98 15.81
N THR A 135 5.44 1.84 14.84
CA THR A 135 4.47 2.42 13.90
C THR A 135 3.82 1.32 13.06
N MET A 136 4.61 0.38 12.53
CA MET A 136 4.07 -0.68 11.67
C MET A 136 3.32 -1.77 12.46
N LEU A 137 3.75 -2.09 13.68
CA LEU A 137 3.02 -3.00 14.57
C LEU A 137 1.64 -2.44 14.94
N LEU A 138 1.58 -1.17 15.33
CA LEU A 138 0.30 -0.51 15.62
C LEU A 138 -0.55 -0.34 14.36
N GLY A 139 0.07 -0.07 13.20
CA GLY A 139 -0.61 -0.08 11.90
C GLY A 139 -1.19 -1.46 11.56
N GLY A 140 -0.45 -2.53 11.83
CA GLY A 140 -0.96 -3.91 11.71
C GLY A 140 -2.15 -4.15 12.63
N LEU A 141 -2.01 -3.84 13.92
CA LEU A 141 -3.09 -4.00 14.90
C LEU A 141 -4.34 -3.19 14.58
N TRP A 142 -4.21 -2.04 13.90
CA TRP A 142 -5.34 -1.25 13.40
C TRP A 142 -6.20 -2.04 12.38
N HIS A 143 -5.60 -2.95 11.60
CA HIS A 143 -6.35 -3.81 10.68
C HIS A 143 -7.11 -4.95 11.38
N GLY A 144 -6.67 -5.35 12.59
CA GLY A 144 -7.40 -6.31 13.41
C GLY A 144 -6.55 -7.01 14.48
N ALA A 145 -7.21 -7.65 15.45
CA ALA A 145 -6.59 -8.32 16.59
C ALA A 145 -6.14 -9.78 16.29
N SER A 146 -5.66 -10.06 15.08
CA SER A 146 -5.14 -11.38 14.70
C SER A 146 -3.61 -11.41 14.67
N TRP A 147 -3.01 -12.56 14.93
CA TRP A 147 -1.55 -12.74 14.81
C TRP A 147 -1.03 -12.46 13.41
N ASN A 148 -1.84 -12.70 12.37
CA ASN A 148 -1.47 -12.39 10.99
C ASN A 148 -1.15 -10.91 10.81
N PHE A 149 -1.94 -10.02 11.43
CA PHE A 149 -1.72 -8.57 11.36
C PHE A 149 -0.52 -8.11 12.17
N VAL A 150 -0.25 -8.75 13.32
CA VAL A 150 0.96 -8.48 14.12
C VAL A 150 2.21 -8.87 13.33
N ILE A 151 2.22 -10.07 12.74
CA ILE A 151 3.33 -10.56 11.92
C ILE A 151 3.51 -9.65 10.70
N TRP A 152 2.43 -9.29 10.01
CA TRP A 152 2.46 -8.39 8.87
C TRP A 152 3.06 -7.02 9.24
N GLY A 153 2.61 -6.41 10.34
CA GLY A 153 3.14 -5.14 10.82
C GLY A 153 4.62 -5.23 11.21
N PHE A 154 5.01 -6.31 11.87
CA PHE A 154 6.40 -6.58 12.23
C PHE A 154 7.30 -6.72 10.99
N LEU A 155 6.87 -7.49 9.99
CA LEU A 155 7.60 -7.68 8.74
C LEU A 155 7.79 -6.35 8.01
N HIS A 156 6.74 -5.55 7.84
CA HIS A 156 6.87 -4.23 7.21
C HIS A 156 7.78 -3.28 8.00
N GLY A 157 7.75 -3.34 9.34
CA GLY A 157 8.66 -2.57 10.19
C GLY A 157 10.13 -2.98 10.01
N ILE A 158 10.41 -4.29 9.92
CA ILE A 158 11.75 -4.81 9.61
C ILE A 158 12.19 -4.36 8.21
N LEU A 159 11.32 -4.47 7.21
CA LEU A 159 11.65 -4.13 5.83
C LEU A 159 12.02 -2.64 5.69
N LEU A 160 11.30 -1.75 6.36
CA LEU A 160 11.64 -0.32 6.42
C LEU A 160 12.94 -0.07 7.20
N ALA A 161 13.18 -0.79 8.30
CA ALA A 161 14.43 -0.71 9.05
C ALA A 161 15.62 -1.16 8.22
N LEU A 162 15.51 -2.28 7.50
CA LEU A 162 16.56 -2.80 6.62
C LEU A 162 16.82 -1.86 5.45
N GLU A 163 15.77 -1.30 4.82
CA GLU A 163 15.93 -0.30 3.75
C GLU A 163 16.73 0.90 4.25
N ARG A 164 16.38 1.42 5.43
CA ARG A 164 17.10 2.55 6.04
C ARG A 164 18.55 2.19 6.34
N TRP A 165 18.79 1.04 6.96
CA TRP A 165 20.15 0.59 7.29
C TRP A 165 21.00 0.47 6.02
N PHE A 166 20.47 -0.15 4.97
CA PHE A 166 21.15 -0.28 3.69
C PHE A 166 21.48 1.09 3.09
N ARG A 167 20.52 2.03 3.08
CA ARG A 167 20.71 3.40 2.58
C ARG A 167 21.79 4.18 3.35
N ASN A 168 21.92 3.93 4.66
CA ASN A 168 22.91 4.60 5.51
C ASN A 168 24.30 3.95 5.44
N SER A 169 24.37 2.62 5.32
CA SER A 169 25.63 1.87 5.29
C SER A 169 26.28 1.84 3.91
N VAL A 170 25.49 2.02 2.86
CA VAL A 170 25.96 1.90 1.48
C VAL A 170 25.85 3.28 0.80
N SER A 171 26.96 4.02 0.79
CA SER A 171 27.12 5.26 0.03
C SER A 171 27.29 4.97 -1.47
N LEU A 172 26.31 4.31 -2.08
CA LEU A 172 26.31 4.13 -3.53
C LEU A 172 26.02 5.49 -4.20
N PRO A 173 26.85 5.94 -5.16
CA PRO A 173 26.44 7.00 -6.06
C PRO A 173 25.24 6.46 -6.82
N TRP A 174 24.04 6.97 -6.53
CA TRP A 174 22.81 6.55 -7.15
C TRP A 174 22.89 6.80 -8.67
N ARG A 175 23.33 5.80 -9.44
CA ARG A 175 22.97 5.67 -10.86
C ARG A 175 21.70 4.84 -10.88
N GLU A 176 20.60 5.45 -11.33
CA GLU A 176 19.25 4.87 -11.40
C GLU A 176 19.17 3.53 -12.21
N ASP A 177 20.26 3.16 -12.89
CA ASP A 177 20.37 2.09 -13.87
C ASP A 177 21.32 0.91 -13.54
N SER A 178 21.85 0.78 -12.32
CA SER A 178 22.75 -0.34 -12.01
C SER A 178 22.01 -1.70 -12.01
N ILE A 179 22.69 -2.78 -12.43
CA ILE A 179 22.14 -4.16 -12.44
C ILE A 179 21.64 -4.58 -11.05
N PHE A 180 22.34 -4.15 -10.00
CA PHE A 180 21.93 -4.38 -8.61
C PHE A 180 20.63 -3.64 -8.25
N SER A 181 20.46 -2.39 -8.70
CA SER A 181 19.21 -1.64 -8.52
C SER A 181 18.04 -2.31 -9.25
N ARG A 182 18.28 -2.92 -10.43
CA ARG A 182 17.28 -3.69 -11.17
C ARG A 182 16.94 -5.01 -10.46
N GLY A 183 17.92 -5.70 -9.89
CA GLY A 183 17.71 -6.91 -9.09
C GLY A 183 16.92 -6.65 -7.81
N MET A 184 17.23 -5.58 -7.08
CA MET A 184 16.43 -5.16 -5.94
C MET A 184 15.02 -4.74 -6.35
N LYS A 185 14.85 -3.93 -7.41
CA LYS A 185 13.54 -3.56 -7.98
C LYS A 185 12.70 -4.80 -8.33
N PHE A 186 13.33 -5.83 -8.91
CA PHE A 186 12.66 -7.09 -9.25
C PHE A 186 12.21 -7.87 -8.01
N LEU A 187 13.06 -8.00 -6.99
CA LEU A 187 12.67 -8.61 -5.71
C LEU A 187 11.55 -7.79 -5.04
N TYR A 188 11.60 -6.46 -5.08
CA TYR A 188 10.53 -5.61 -4.53
C TYR A 188 9.18 -5.86 -5.21
N GLN A 189 9.15 -6.04 -6.54
CA GLN A 189 7.91 -6.34 -7.28
C GLN A 189 7.27 -7.70 -6.94
N ILE A 190 8.04 -8.61 -6.33
CA ILE A 190 7.55 -9.94 -5.92
C ILE A 190 7.00 -9.90 -4.49
N PHE A 191 7.48 -8.99 -3.65
CA PHE A 191 7.19 -8.94 -2.20
C PHE A 191 6.31 -7.76 -1.77
N VAL A 192 5.84 -6.96 -2.72
CA VAL A 192 4.90 -5.85 -2.54
C VAL A 192 3.59 -6.20 -3.21
#